data_AF-A0A8X6S8X1-F1
#
_entry.id   AF-A0A8X6S8X1-F1
#
_cell.length_a   1.000
_cell.length_b   1.000
_cell.length_c   1.000
_cell.angle_alpha   90.00
_cell.angle_beta   90.00
_cell.angle_gamma   90.00
#
_symmetry.space_group_name_H-M   'P 1'
#
loop_
_entity.id
_entity.type
_entity.pdbx_description
1 polymer ?
#
loop_
_entity_poly.entity_id
_entity_poly.type
_entity_poly.pdbx_seq_one_letter_code
_entity_poly.pdbx_strand_id
1 'polypeptide(L)' 'MYVDTEQKNWDEILPFVTFAYNTAEQEVTDFTPFYLLHVHKAKMTLNTMLPFSPNDVDDDYIIKIIVLAEKSRQLPRV' A
#
# COMPACT_ATOMS: atom_id res chain seq x y z
N MET A 1 3.60 14.06 4.36
CA MET A 1 2.72 14.15 5.55
C MET A 1 3.29 15.24 6.45
N TYR A 2 2.48 16.20 6.87
CA TYR A 2 2.98 17.41 7.53
C TYR A 2 2.47 17.48 8.97
N VAL A 3 3.41 17.54 9.92
CA VAL A 3 3.11 17.92 11.30
C VAL A 3 3.14 19.44 11.36
N ASP A 4 2.15 20.04 12.01
CA ASP A 4 2.11 21.48 12.26
C ASP A 4 3.43 21.93 12.91
N THR A 5 3.84 23.17 12.65
CA THR A 5 4.94 23.84 13.34
C THR A 5 4.85 23.74 14.86
N GLU A 6 3.64 23.72 15.43
CA GLU A 6 3.43 23.54 16.87
C GLU A 6 3.41 22.09 17.33
N GLN A 7 3.57 21.13 16.41
CA GLN A 7 3.50 19.67 16.65
C GLN A 7 2.27 19.23 17.45
N LYS A 8 1.11 19.85 17.20
CA LYS A 8 -0.13 19.54 17.92
C LYS A 8 -1.01 18.49 17.23
N ASN A 9 -0.76 18.21 15.95
CA ASN A 9 -1.53 17.27 15.13
C ASN A 9 -0.78 15.94 14.90
N TRP A 10 0.25 15.65 15.70
CA TRP A 10 1.06 14.44 15.55
C TRP A 10 0.23 13.16 15.76
N ASP A 11 -0.79 13.23 16.59
CA ASP A 11 -1.73 12.17 16.88
C ASP A 11 -2.67 11.88 15.70
N GLU A 12 -3.07 12.91 14.96
CA GLU A 12 -3.86 12.76 13.73
C GLU A 12 -3.07 12.04 12.63
N ILE A 13 -1.74 12.20 12.62
CA ILE A 13 -0.88 11.56 11.62
C ILE A 13 -0.46 10.14 11.98
N LEU A 14 -0.50 9.78 13.27
CA LEU A 14 -0.06 8.49 13.78
C LEU A 14 -0.66 7.28 13.06
N PRO A 15 -1.98 7.23 12.75
CA PRO A 15 -2.58 6.10 12.06
C PRO A 15 -1.94 5.84 10.68
N PHE A 16 -1.60 6.90 9.95
CA PHE A 16 -0.99 6.78 8.63
C PHE A 16 0.47 6.34 8.71
N VAL A 17 1.23 6.84 9.69
CA VAL A 17 2.61 6.41 9.94
C VAL A 17 2.63 4.94 10.34
N THR A 18 1.71 4.53 11.22
CA THR A 18 1.55 3.13 11.65
C THR A 18 1.23 2.23 10.47
N PHE A 19 0.31 2.67 9.59
CA PHE A 19 -0.02 1.94 8.37
C PHE A 19 1.18 1.82 7.42
N ALA A 20 1.91 2.92 7.18
CA ALA A 20 3.08 2.93 6.31
C ALA A 20 4.16 2.00 6.86
N TYR A 21 4.45 2.06 8.16
CA TYR A 21 5.43 1.20 8.80
C TYR A 21 5.06 -0.29 8.72
N ASN A 22 3.80 -0.63 8.98
CA ASN A 22 3.34 -2.02 8.94
C ASN A 22 3.32 -2.61 7.53
N THR A 23 3.23 -1.78 6.49
CA THR A 23 3.11 -2.22 5.08
C THR A 23 4.39 -2.05 4.26
N ALA A 24 5.40 -1.35 4.79
CA ALA A 24 6.73 -1.25 4.17
C ALA A 24 7.54 -2.53 4.40
N GLU A 25 8.32 -2.93 3.40
CA GLU A 25 9.30 -4.03 3.52
C GLU A 25 10.50 -3.54 4.33
N GLN A 26 10.88 -4.30 5.35
CA GLN A 26 12.09 -4.00 6.13
C GLN A 26 13.31 -4.64 5.48
N GLU A 27 14.39 -3.87 5.28
CA GLU A 27 15.63 -4.38 4.65
C GLU A 27 16.30 -5.54 5.39
N VAL A 28 16.10 -5.66 6.71
CA VAL A 28 16.72 -6.72 7.51
C VAL A 28 16.01 -8.07 7.34
N THR A 29 14.70 -8.05 7.08
CA THR A 29 13.89 -9.27 7.01
C THR A 29 13.35 -9.53 5.62
N ASP A 30 13.42 -8.56 4.70
CA ASP A 30 12.75 -8.51 3.39
C ASP A 30 11.21 -8.71 3.46
N PHE A 31 10.65 -8.66 4.67
CA PHE A 31 9.22 -8.85 4.92
C PHE A 31 8.61 -7.58 5.51
N THR A 32 7.30 -7.43 5.30
CA THR A 32 6.53 -6.38 5.97
C THR A 32 6.19 -6.83 7.40
N PRO A 33 6.21 -5.93 8.40
CA PRO A 33 5.80 -6.28 9.77
C PRO A 33 4.38 -6.88 9.82
N PHE A 34 3.47 -6.39 8.98
CA PHE A 34 2.12 -6.94 8.85
C PHE A 34 2.12 -8.40 8.36
N TYR A 35 2.97 -8.74 7.39
CA TYR A 35 3.07 -10.10 6.88
C TYR A 35 3.58 -11.06 7.96
N LEU A 36 4.54 -10.64 8.77
CA LEU A 36 5.06 -11.46 9.87
C LEU A 36 4.01 -11.71 10.95
N LEU A 37 3.12 -10.74 11.22
CA LEU A 37 2.09 -10.87 12.25
C LEU A 37 0.85 -11.65 11.78
N HIS A 38 0.39 -11.41 10.54
CA HIS A 38 -0.87 -11.94 10.03
C HIS A 38 -0.72 -13.07 9.01
N VAL A 39 0.52 -13.41 8.61
CA VAL A 39 0.85 -14.47 7.65
C VAL A 39 0.26 -14.24 6.24
N HIS A 40 -0.29 -13.06 5.98
CA HIS A 40 -0.78 -12.65 4.67
C HIS A 40 -0.40 -11.20 4.37
N LYS A 41 -0.31 -10.85 3.08
CA LYS A 41 -0.01 -9.48 2.67
C LYS A 41 -1.16 -8.55 3.04
N ALA A 42 -0.84 -7.32 3.42
CA ALA A 42 -1.85 -6.30 3.69
C ALA A 42 -2.67 -6.03 2.42
N LYS A 43 -3.99 -6.22 2.51
CA LYS A 43 -4.91 -5.86 1.43
C LYS A 43 -5.16 -4.35 1.52
N MET A 44 -4.58 -3.60 0.59
CA MET A 44 -4.82 -2.15 0.52
C MET A 44 -6.27 -1.88 0.11
N THR A 45 -6.85 -0.79 0.61
CA THR A 45 -8.22 -0.36 0.29
C THR A 45 -8.51 -0.37 -1.21
N LEU A 46 -7.56 0.06 -2.02
CA LEU A 46 -7.67 0.03 -3.48
C LEU A 46 -7.79 -1.39 -4.05
N ASN A 47 -7.09 -2.39 -3.49
CA ASN A 47 -7.22 -3.79 -3.92
C ASN A 47 -8.59 -4.39 -3.51
N THR A 48 -9.21 -3.86 -2.46
CA THR A 48 -10.58 -4.23 -2.06
C THR A 48 -11.62 -3.55 -2.93
N MET A 49 -11.39 -2.29 -3.33
CA MET A 49 -12.27 -1.52 -4.22
C MET A 49 -12.15 -1.93 -5.70
N LEU A 50 -10.99 -2.45 -6.10
CA LEU A 50 -10.74 -3.04 -7.42
C LEU A 50 -10.48 -4.55 -7.26
N PRO A 51 -11.53 -5.36 -7.03
CA PRO A 51 -11.39 -6.82 -6.83
C PRO A 51 -11.00 -7.59 -8.12
N PHE A 52 -10.54 -6.90 -9.16
CA PHE A 52 -10.28 -7.48 -10.47
C PHE A 52 -8.91 -8.14 -10.48
N SER A 53 -8.90 -9.47 -10.61
CA SER A 53 -7.71 -10.22 -10.99
C SER A 53 -7.47 -10.03 -12.49
N PRO A 54 -6.24 -9.76 -12.97
CA PRO A 54 -5.93 -9.71 -14.39
C PRO A 54 -6.31 -11.00 -15.14
N ASN A 55 -6.45 -12.12 -14.41
CA ASN A 55 -6.80 -13.43 -14.97
C ASN A 55 -8.32 -13.64 -15.12
N ASP A 56 -9.16 -12.79 -14.53
CA ASP A 56 -10.62 -12.94 -14.53
C ASP A 56 -11.30 -12.07 -15.61
N VAL A 57 -10.53 -11.26 -16.35
CA VAL A 57 -11.06 -10.25 -17.27
C VAL A 57 -10.35 -10.36 -18.62
N ASP A 58 -11.10 -10.75 -19.67
CA ASP A 58 -10.60 -10.85 -21.06
C ASP A 58 -10.60 -9.50 -21.81
N ASP A 59 -10.80 -8.40 -21.07
CA ASP A 59 -10.88 -7.03 -21.58
C ASP A 59 -9.51 -6.33 -21.46
N ASP A 60 -8.82 -6.21 -22.60
CA ASP A 60 -7.50 -5.56 -22.76
C ASP A 60 -7.48 -4.13 -22.19
N TYR A 61 -8.61 -3.42 -22.17
CA TYR A 61 -8.70 -2.08 -21.57
C TYR A 61 -8.56 -2.11 -20.05
N ILE A 62 -9.26 -3.04 -19.40
CA ILE A 62 -9.24 -3.17 -17.92
C ILE A 62 -7.87 -3.65 -17.44
N ILE A 63 -7.25 -4.59 -18.16
CA ILE A 63 -5.88 -5.05 -17.85
C ILE A 63 -4.89 -3.88 -17.90
N LYS A 64 -4.96 -3.02 -18.92
CA LYS A 64 -4.11 -1.83 -19.03
C LYS A 64 -4.27 -0.87 -17.85
N ILE A 65 -5.51 -0.64 -17.39
CA ILE A 65 -5.77 0.23 -16.23
C ILE A 65 -5.22 -0.37 -14.93
N ILE A 66 -5.38 -1.69 -14.73
CA ILE A 66 -4.84 -2.39 -13.55
C ILE A 66 -3.32 -2.31 -13.52
N VAL A 67 -2.66 -2.65 -14.64
CA VAL A 67 -1.19 -2.60 -14.76
C VAL A 67 -0.66 -1.18 -14.58
N LEU A 68 -1.34 -0.17 -15.12
CA LEU A 68 -0.95 1.23 -14.94
C LEU A 68 -1.08 1.68 -13.47
N ALA A 69 -2.16 1.29 -12.80
CA ALA A 69 -2.37 1.57 -11.38
C ALA A 69 -1.31 0.89 -10.52
N GLU A 70 -0.95 -0.36 -10.83
CA GLU A 70 0.10 -1.11 -10.14
C GLU A 70 1.48 -0.51 -10.38
N LYS A 71 1.80 -0.13 -11.62
CA LYS A 71 3.05 0.54 -11.95
C LYS A 71 3.20 1.88 -11.23
N SER A 72 2.12 2.68 -11.18
CA SER A 72 2.11 3.96 -10.47
C SER A 72 2.37 3.82 -8.98
N ARG A 73 1.98 2.68 -8.40
CA ARG A 73 2.21 2.32 -6.99
C ARG A 73 3.68 2.04 -6.66
N GLN A 74 4.45 1.53 -7.63
CA GLN A 74 5.85 1.15 -7.45
C GLN A 74 6.83 2.30 -7.69
N LEU A 75 6.38 3.39 -8.33
CA LEU A 75 7.17 4.59 -8.59
C LEU A 75 7.82 5.27 -7.35
N PRO A 76 7.35 5.10 -6.10
CA PRO A 76 8.03 5.67 -4.93
C PRO A 76 9.18 4.84 -4.34
N ARG A 77 9.51 3.64 -4.88
CA ARG A 77 10.58 2.76 -4.35
C ARG A 77 12.00 3.10 -4.85
N VAL A 78 12.28 4.34 -5.25
CA VAL A 78 13.62 4.79 -5.70
C VAL A 78 14.24 5.76 -4.69
#